data_AF-A0A6G0XB68-F1
#
_entry.id   AF-A0A6G0XB68-F1
#
_cell.length_a   1.000
_cell.length_b   1.000
_cell.length_c   1.000
_cell.angle_alpha   90.00
_cell.angle_beta   90.00
_cell.angle_gamma   90.00
#
_symmetry.space_group_name_H-M   'P 1'
#
loop_
_entity.id
_entity.type
_entity.pdbx_description
1 polymer ?
#
loop_
_entity_poly.entity_id
_entity_poly.type
_entity_poly.pdbx_seq_one_letter_code
_entity_poly.pdbx_strand_id
1 'polypeptide(L)'
;MTDHRRRSERKKHSNRGSSLASLNITKLLSADQTAFKQCRTHGAYVKNFAGHMKIQMGFFGRWKQCFFTLQGVELTMAEDEGYPALRSDTIAYVVILREKEDMLEFHMKSKKIWKTQCISRDIANAWFSAVDDSIGRVSYDLTRYFKSCDKRQIPTIMCGWLSEMDGKRVVARYFYVLRHLTLSVAPNIDITPEVYDVVTGLTAAAQDGAMKFMFESRPPLILRSDSPELLQIWHVVVRTCMNEPRRAIYG
;
A
#
# COMPACT_ATOMS: atom_id res chain seq x y z
N MET A 1 -82.54 14.58 9.95
CA MET A 1 -82.36 13.39 10.80
C MET A 1 -81.04 12.74 10.44
N THR A 2 -80.13 12.68 11.43
CA THR A 2 -79.03 11.70 11.62
C THR A 2 -77.97 11.55 10.53
N ASP A 3 -76.66 11.54 10.78
CA ASP A 3 -75.90 11.66 12.02
C ASP A 3 -74.41 11.89 11.67
N HIS A 4 -73.70 12.59 12.54
CA HIS A 4 -72.25 12.76 12.51
C HIS A 4 -71.54 11.48 12.98
N ARG A 5 -70.39 11.13 12.39
CA ARG A 5 -69.30 10.51 13.17
C ARG A 5 -67.91 10.65 12.54
N ARG A 6 -67.08 11.44 13.23
CA ARG A 6 -65.60 11.42 13.19
C ARG A 6 -65.06 10.27 14.07
N ARG A 7 -63.96 9.66 13.65
CA ARG A 7 -62.88 8.98 14.44
C ARG A 7 -61.76 8.64 13.44
N SER A 8 -60.62 9.33 13.38
CA SER A 8 -59.41 9.33 14.24
C SER A 8 -58.73 7.96 14.40
N GLU A 9 -57.40 7.99 14.19
CA GLU A 9 -56.36 7.00 14.53
C GLU A 9 -56.22 5.76 13.62
N ARG A 10 -55.03 5.31 13.16
CA ARG A 10 -53.67 5.37 13.70
C ARG A 10 -52.62 5.17 12.59
N LYS A 11 -51.46 5.78 12.82
CA LYS A 11 -50.19 5.65 12.08
C LYS A 11 -49.76 4.18 11.87
N LYS A 12 -49.20 3.90 10.69
CA LYS A 12 -48.11 2.93 10.51
C LYS A 12 -47.17 3.40 9.40
N HIS A 13 -46.12 4.13 9.79
CA HIS A 13 -44.89 4.19 9.00
C HIS A 13 -44.29 2.79 8.96
N SER A 14 -44.34 2.15 7.80
CA SER A 14 -43.54 0.96 7.52
C SER A 14 -42.20 1.42 6.96
N ASN A 15 -41.30 1.82 7.86
CA ASN A 15 -39.86 1.80 7.61
C ASN A 15 -39.45 0.37 7.25
N ARG A 16 -39.27 0.09 5.96
CA ARG A 16 -38.43 -1.03 5.49
C ARG A 16 -37.07 -0.46 5.09
N GLY A 17 -36.40 0.15 6.06
CA GLY A 17 -34.95 0.16 6.10
C GLY A 17 -34.51 -1.16 6.74
N SER A 18 -34.27 -2.20 5.94
CA SER A 18 -33.54 -3.37 6.44
C SER A 18 -32.06 -2.99 6.49
N SER A 19 -31.70 -2.43 7.64
CA SER A 19 -30.37 -2.32 8.19
C SER A 19 -29.48 -3.52 7.84
N LEU A 20 -28.60 -3.34 6.86
CA LEU A 20 -27.27 -3.96 6.82
C LEU A 20 -26.25 -3.06 7.55
N ALA A 21 -26.72 -2.21 8.45
CA ALA A 21 -25.85 -1.47 9.35
C ALA A 21 -25.30 -2.41 10.43
N SER A 22 -23.99 -2.29 10.62
CA SER A 22 -23.21 -2.68 11.79
C SER A 22 -23.17 -4.18 12.13
N LEU A 23 -22.47 -4.97 11.29
CA LEU A 23 -21.58 -5.97 11.86
C LEU A 23 -20.30 -5.25 12.30
N ASN A 24 -20.28 -4.77 13.54
CA ASN A 24 -19.08 -4.37 14.27
C ASN A 24 -18.19 -5.60 14.51
N ILE A 25 -17.63 -6.19 13.44
CA ILE A 25 -16.79 -7.39 13.53
C ILE A 25 -15.30 -7.05 13.40
N THR A 26 -14.94 -5.90 12.84
CA THR A 26 -13.52 -5.55 12.69
C THR A 26 -13.02 -4.87 13.96
N LYS A 27 -12.67 -5.66 14.98
CA LYS A 27 -11.84 -5.15 16.08
C LYS A 27 -10.58 -4.53 15.49
N LEU A 28 -10.33 -3.27 15.82
CA LEU A 28 -9.13 -2.55 15.38
C LEU A 28 -7.89 -3.38 15.76
N LEU A 29 -7.18 -3.86 14.74
CA LEU A 29 -5.97 -4.64 14.96
C LEU A 29 -4.84 -3.69 15.36
N SER A 30 -4.14 -4.00 16.46
CA SER A 30 -3.03 -3.15 16.90
C SER A 30 -1.95 -3.05 15.82
N ALA A 31 -1.23 -1.93 15.79
CA ALA A 31 0.02 -1.82 15.08
C ALA A 31 1.11 -2.60 15.85
N ASP A 32 1.04 -3.93 15.80
CA ASP A 32 2.04 -4.79 16.43
C ASP A 32 3.40 -4.64 15.73
N GLN A 33 4.44 -4.31 16.50
CA GLN A 33 5.82 -4.19 16.01
C GLN A 33 6.35 -5.49 15.39
N THR A 34 5.91 -6.65 15.88
CA THR A 34 6.33 -7.95 15.34
C THR A 34 5.68 -8.18 13.97
N ALA A 35 4.38 -7.96 13.85
CA ALA A 35 3.67 -7.94 12.57
C ALA A 35 4.28 -6.92 11.59
N PHE A 36 4.71 -5.74 12.06
CA PHE A 36 5.36 -4.74 11.21
C PHE A 36 6.73 -5.18 10.69
N LYS A 37 7.59 -5.77 11.53
CA LYS A 37 8.85 -6.38 11.09
C LYS A 37 8.62 -7.51 10.08
N GLN A 38 7.53 -8.25 10.21
CA GLN A 38 7.14 -9.27 9.23
C GLN A 38 6.68 -8.66 7.90
N CYS A 39 6.00 -7.50 7.90
CA CYS A 39 5.65 -6.77 6.68
C CYS A 39 6.88 -6.40 5.82
N ARG A 40 8.05 -6.23 6.44
CA ARG A 40 9.33 -5.93 5.77
C ARG A 40 10.01 -7.15 5.15
N THR A 41 9.75 -8.34 5.65
CA THR A 41 10.57 -9.52 5.37
C THR A 41 9.82 -10.59 4.58
N HIS A 42 8.71 -11.13 5.09
CA HIS A 42 8.01 -12.25 4.45
C HIS A 42 6.49 -12.29 4.67
N GLY A 43 5.93 -11.40 5.49
CA GLY A 43 4.52 -11.42 5.90
C GLY A 43 3.57 -10.67 4.96
N ALA A 44 4.05 -9.65 4.25
CA ALA A 44 3.25 -8.91 3.27
C ALA A 44 3.37 -9.53 1.87
N TYR A 45 2.32 -9.33 1.05
CA TYR A 45 2.33 -9.76 -0.35
C TYR A 45 3.43 -9.06 -1.15
N VAL A 46 3.49 -7.73 -1.05
CA VAL A 46 4.51 -6.91 -1.68
C VAL A 46 5.68 -6.75 -0.72
N LYS A 47 6.88 -7.09 -1.18
CA LYS A 47 8.11 -6.78 -0.46
C LYS A 47 8.44 -5.31 -0.58
N ASN A 48 8.92 -4.74 0.53
CA ASN A 48 9.24 -3.33 0.57
C ASN A 48 10.67 -3.13 1.08
N PHE A 49 11.41 -2.23 0.44
CA PHE A 49 12.76 -1.83 0.84
C PHE A 49 12.95 -0.35 0.53
N ALA A 50 13.78 0.36 1.29
CA ALA A 50 14.01 1.78 1.05
C ALA A 50 15.35 2.24 1.57
N GLY A 51 15.76 3.42 1.09
CA GLY A 51 16.99 4.08 1.55
C GLY A 51 17.49 5.10 0.55
N HIS A 52 18.45 5.91 0.99
CA HIS A 52 19.10 6.87 0.12
C HIS A 52 20.15 6.21 -0.78
N MET A 53 20.15 6.62 -2.04
CA MET A 53 21.21 6.33 -3.00
C MET A 53 21.53 7.60 -3.76
N LYS A 54 22.76 7.71 -4.27
CA LYS A 54 23.06 8.70 -5.30
C LYS A 54 22.66 8.13 -6.66
N ILE A 55 22.11 8.95 -7.53
CA ILE A 55 21.78 8.58 -8.91
C ILE A 55 22.41 9.56 -9.88
N GLN A 56 22.87 9.03 -11.02
CA GLN A 56 23.39 9.84 -12.09
C GLN A 56 22.23 10.49 -12.86
N MET A 57 22.16 11.83 -12.86
CA MET A 57 21.11 12.60 -13.51
C MET A 57 21.64 13.67 -14.46
N GLY A 58 20.85 13.95 -15.49
CA GLY A 58 21.10 14.99 -16.49
C GLY A 58 22.18 14.63 -17.51
N PHE A 59 22.31 15.47 -18.53
CA PHE A 59 23.25 15.28 -19.64
C PHE A 59 24.71 15.26 -19.18
N PHE A 60 25.04 16.02 -18.13
CA PHE A 60 26.38 16.09 -17.54
C PHE A 60 26.67 14.98 -16.53
N GLY A 61 25.73 14.06 -16.29
CA GLY A 61 25.94 12.92 -15.42
C GLY A 61 26.27 13.27 -13.97
N ARG A 62 25.63 14.32 -13.41
CA ARG A 62 25.83 14.71 -12.01
C ARG A 62 25.17 13.70 -11.08
N TRP A 63 25.85 13.37 -9.99
CA TRP A 63 25.31 12.55 -8.92
C TRP A 63 24.45 13.39 -7.99
N LYS A 64 23.18 13.00 -7.81
CA LYS A 64 22.28 13.60 -6.81
C LYS A 64 21.88 12.53 -5.81
N GLN A 65 21.93 12.85 -4.52
CA GLN A 65 21.35 12.02 -3.48
C GLN A 65 19.82 12.13 -3.52
N CYS A 66 19.15 10.99 -3.57
CA CYS A 66 17.70 10.88 -3.60
C CYS A 66 17.25 9.74 -2.69
N PHE A 67 15.98 9.76 -2.30
CA PHE A 67 15.37 8.68 -1.55
C PHE A 67 14.71 7.69 -2.51
N PHE A 68 15.00 6.39 -2.35
CA PHE A 68 14.47 5.32 -3.18
C PHE A 68 13.59 4.39 -2.37
N THR A 69 12.51 3.92 -2.99
CA THR A 69 11.62 2.91 -2.42
C THR A 69 11.38 1.80 -3.44
N LEU A 70 11.53 0.56 -2.99
CA LEU A 70 11.21 -0.66 -3.72
C LEU A 70 9.85 -1.19 -3.23
N GLN A 71 8.91 -1.41 -4.15
CA GLN A 71 7.61 -2.02 -3.89
C GLN A 71 7.42 -3.21 -4.81
N GLY A 72 7.80 -4.39 -4.33
CA GLY A 72 7.93 -5.58 -5.15
C GLY A 72 9.05 -5.34 -6.16
N VAL A 73 8.70 -5.19 -7.43
CA VAL A 73 9.65 -4.89 -8.53
C VAL A 73 9.58 -3.44 -9.01
N GLU A 74 8.74 -2.62 -8.40
CA GLU A 74 8.67 -1.21 -8.72
C GLU A 74 9.70 -0.42 -7.94
N LEU A 75 10.52 0.38 -8.64
CA LEU A 75 11.48 1.29 -8.04
C LEU A 75 11.03 2.73 -8.25
N THR A 76 10.79 3.40 -7.14
CA THR A 76 10.38 4.80 -7.12
C THR A 76 11.48 5.66 -6.50
N MET A 77 11.73 6.82 -7.10
CA MET A 77 12.67 7.83 -6.64
C MET A 77 11.91 9.11 -6.24
N ALA A 78 12.26 9.66 -5.09
CA ALA A 78 11.80 10.96 -4.61
C ALA A 78 13.00 11.86 -4.26
N GLU A 79 12.76 13.16 -4.08
CA GLU A 79 13.81 14.09 -3.67
C GLU A 79 14.37 13.72 -2.29
N ASP A 80 13.49 13.44 -1.33
CA ASP A 80 13.81 12.96 0.00
C ASP A 80 12.66 12.13 0.59
N GLU A 81 12.80 11.66 1.83
CA GLU A 81 11.76 10.93 2.57
C GLU A 81 10.47 11.75 2.70
N GLY A 82 9.32 11.12 2.47
CA GLY A 82 8.00 11.77 2.56
C GLY A 82 7.64 12.66 1.37
N TYR A 83 8.59 12.97 0.47
CA TYR A 83 8.34 13.77 -0.72
C TYR A 83 7.59 12.97 -1.81
N PRO A 84 6.86 13.66 -2.71
CA PRO A 84 6.22 13.02 -3.85
C PRO A 84 7.22 12.26 -4.73
N ALA A 85 6.75 11.17 -5.33
CA ALA A 85 7.50 10.42 -6.33
C ALA A 85 7.85 11.35 -7.52
N LEU A 86 9.14 11.42 -7.84
CA LEU A 86 9.65 12.12 -9.02
C LEU A 86 9.62 11.22 -10.26
N ARG A 87 9.97 9.94 -10.07
CA ARG A 87 10.02 8.92 -11.13
C ARG A 87 9.70 7.56 -10.52
N SER A 88 8.97 6.74 -11.24
CA SER A 88 8.76 5.31 -10.94
C SER A 88 8.96 4.51 -12.21
N ASP A 89 9.49 3.29 -12.07
CA ASP A 89 9.63 2.32 -13.15
C ASP A 89 9.66 0.89 -12.60
N THR A 90 9.40 -0.09 -13.45
CA THR A 90 9.49 -1.50 -13.07
C THR A 90 10.87 -2.05 -13.41
N ILE A 91 11.53 -2.65 -12.43
CA ILE A 91 12.82 -3.32 -12.61
C ILE A 91 12.61 -4.60 -13.45
N ALA A 92 13.45 -4.78 -14.47
CA ALA A 92 13.59 -6.04 -15.19
C ALA A 92 14.67 -6.92 -14.53
N TYR A 93 15.83 -6.33 -14.22
CA TYR A 93 16.91 -6.96 -13.44
C TYR A 93 17.85 -5.90 -12.84
N VAL A 94 18.70 -6.31 -11.91
CA VAL A 94 19.71 -5.46 -11.27
C VAL A 94 21.10 -6.08 -11.42
N VAL A 95 22.13 -5.25 -11.56
CA VAL A 95 23.52 -5.69 -11.69
C VAL A 95 24.40 -4.93 -10.70
N ILE A 96 25.28 -5.63 -9.99
CA ILE A 96 26.38 -5.03 -9.23
C ILE A 96 27.56 -4.81 -10.18
N LEU A 97 28.11 -3.60 -10.20
CA LEU A 97 29.29 -3.30 -11.02
C LEU A 97 30.54 -3.88 -10.37
N ARG A 98 31.17 -4.87 -11.02
CA ARG A 98 32.31 -5.63 -10.47
C ARG A 98 33.50 -4.76 -10.05
N GLU A 99 33.73 -3.65 -10.75
CA GLU A 99 34.85 -2.73 -10.47
C GLU A 99 34.51 -1.68 -9.41
N LYS A 100 33.23 -1.55 -9.03
CA LYS A 100 32.70 -0.57 -8.07
C LYS A 100 31.56 -1.20 -7.28
N GLU A 101 31.92 -1.97 -6.26
CA GLU A 101 31.00 -2.82 -5.51
C GLU A 101 29.93 -2.06 -4.69
N ASP A 102 30.03 -0.73 -4.59
CA ASP A 102 29.02 0.17 -4.03
C ASP A 102 28.03 0.69 -5.09
N MET A 103 28.19 0.33 -6.36
CA MET A 103 27.35 0.79 -7.46
C MET A 103 26.44 -0.29 -8.01
N LEU A 104 25.20 0.11 -8.30
CA LEU A 104 24.17 -0.72 -8.91
C LEU A 104 23.69 -0.12 -10.22
N GLU A 105 23.39 -1.00 -11.18
CA GLU A 105 22.60 -0.65 -12.36
C GLU A 105 21.23 -1.34 -12.27
N PHE A 106 20.18 -0.54 -12.14
CA PHE A 106 18.81 -1.04 -12.26
C PHE A 106 18.38 -0.95 -13.73
N HIS A 107 18.18 -2.09 -14.36
CA HIS A 107 17.72 -2.19 -15.74
C HIS A 107 16.20 -2.28 -15.73
N MET A 108 15.54 -1.26 -16.25
CA MET A 108 14.08 -1.12 -16.20
C MET A 108 13.41 -1.81 -17.38
N LYS A 109 12.15 -2.21 -17.21
CA LYS A 109 11.31 -2.73 -18.31
C LYS A 109 11.10 -1.70 -19.41
N SER A 110 11.16 -0.41 -19.08
CA SER A 110 11.17 0.69 -20.06
C SER A 110 12.46 0.79 -20.89
N LYS A 111 13.42 -0.12 -20.68
CA LYS A 111 14.78 -0.14 -21.26
C LYS A 111 15.70 0.99 -20.77
N LYS A 112 15.26 1.80 -19.81
CA LYS A 112 16.11 2.77 -19.11
C LYS A 112 17.04 2.04 -18.13
N ILE A 113 18.22 2.62 -17.92
CA ILE A 113 19.16 2.14 -16.91
C ILE A 113 19.33 3.24 -15.86
N TRP A 114 19.06 2.92 -14.60
CA TRP A 114 19.31 3.83 -13.49
C TRP A 114 20.61 3.40 -12.81
N LYS A 115 21.66 4.21 -13.00
CA LYS A 115 22.95 4.00 -12.36
C LYS A 115 22.94 4.67 -11.00
N THR A 116 23.12 3.88 -9.95
CA THR A 116 23.12 4.37 -8.59
C THR A 116 24.42 4.03 -7.86
N GLN A 117 24.70 4.81 -6.82
CA GLN A 117 25.80 4.59 -5.89
C GLN A 117 25.20 4.56 -4.48
N CYS A 118 25.44 3.46 -3.77
CA CYS A 118 25.11 3.26 -2.37
C CYS A 118 26.23 3.83 -1.48
N ILE A 119 25.96 3.99 -0.19
CA ILE A 119 26.95 4.50 0.77
C ILE A 119 28.06 3.49 1.10
N SER A 120 27.82 2.20 0.84
CA SER A 120 28.77 1.12 1.05
C SER A 120 28.39 -0.11 0.21
N ARG A 121 29.33 -1.06 0.09
CA ARG A 121 29.11 -2.37 -0.52
C ARG A 121 27.99 -3.16 0.16
N ASP A 122 27.91 -3.12 1.49
CA ASP A 122 26.88 -3.87 2.24
C ASP A 122 25.47 -3.37 1.90
N ILE A 123 25.31 -2.05 1.75
CA ILE A 123 24.04 -1.46 1.34
C ILE A 123 23.72 -1.81 -0.12
N ALA A 124 24.71 -1.83 -1.01
CA ALA A 124 24.51 -2.28 -2.39
C ALA A 124 24.07 -3.75 -2.46
N ASN A 125 24.69 -4.63 -1.67
CA ASN A 125 24.31 -6.04 -1.56
C ASN A 125 22.90 -6.21 -0.98
N ALA A 126 22.50 -5.39 -0.01
CA ALA A 126 21.16 -5.41 0.56
C ALA A 126 20.10 -5.01 -0.47
N TRP A 127 20.35 -3.95 -1.25
CA TRP A 127 19.50 -3.54 -2.37
C TRP A 127 19.40 -4.62 -3.45
N PHE A 128 20.53 -5.20 -3.86
CA PHE A 128 20.57 -6.28 -4.82
C PHE A 128 19.73 -7.48 -4.35
N SER A 129 19.93 -7.93 -3.11
CA SER A 129 19.20 -9.06 -2.53
C SER A 129 17.69 -8.79 -2.41
N ALA A 130 17.32 -7.56 -2.04
CA ALA A 130 15.91 -7.16 -1.95
C ALA A 130 15.22 -7.21 -3.32
N VAL A 131 15.90 -6.73 -4.36
CA VAL A 131 15.37 -6.76 -5.74
C VAL A 131 15.32 -8.18 -6.30
N ASP A 132 16.38 -8.97 -6.12
CA ASP A 132 16.44 -10.35 -6.62
C ASP A 132 15.32 -11.21 -6.04
N ASP A 133 15.12 -11.15 -4.72
CA ASP A 133 14.02 -11.88 -4.08
C ASP A 133 12.64 -11.36 -4.52
N SER A 134 12.48 -10.04 -4.71
CA SER A 134 11.24 -9.47 -5.28
C SER A 134 10.96 -9.96 -6.70
N ILE A 135 11.97 -10.07 -7.55
CA ILE A 135 11.85 -10.60 -8.92
C ILE A 135 11.46 -12.09 -8.87
N GLY A 136 12.09 -12.88 -8.00
CA GLY A 136 11.74 -14.29 -7.81
C GLY A 136 10.28 -14.50 -7.39
N ARG A 137 9.69 -13.52 -6.69
CA ARG A 137 8.29 -13.52 -6.24
C ARG A 137 7.27 -13.04 -7.27
N VAL A 138 7.68 -12.54 -8.43
CA VAL A 138 6.72 -12.08 -9.47
C VAL A 138 5.77 -13.20 -9.90
N SER A 139 6.21 -14.46 -9.81
CA SER A 139 5.39 -15.65 -10.08
C SER A 139 4.39 -16.01 -8.96
N TYR A 140 4.50 -15.38 -7.80
CA TYR A 140 3.64 -15.62 -6.64
C TYR A 140 2.37 -14.78 -6.75
N ASP A 141 1.34 -15.36 -7.36
CA ASP A 141 0.05 -14.69 -7.54
C ASP A 141 -0.71 -14.45 -6.21
N LEU A 142 -1.65 -13.49 -6.24
CA LEU A 142 -2.51 -13.15 -5.10
C LEU A 142 -3.35 -14.33 -4.60
N THR A 143 -3.73 -15.27 -5.47
CA THR A 143 -4.51 -16.44 -5.06
C THR A 143 -3.70 -17.36 -4.15
N ARG A 144 -2.43 -17.63 -4.48
CA ARG A 144 -1.51 -18.37 -3.61
C ARG A 144 -1.28 -17.66 -2.30
N TYR A 145 -1.15 -16.33 -2.35
CA TYR A 145 -1.02 -15.52 -1.15
C TYR A 145 -2.21 -15.69 -0.19
N PHE A 146 -3.44 -15.49 -0.68
CA PHE A 146 -4.63 -15.64 0.16
C PHE A 146 -4.80 -17.07 0.70
N LYS A 147 -4.53 -18.09 -0.12
CA LYS A 147 -4.52 -19.49 0.34
C LYS A 147 -3.50 -19.74 1.44
N SER A 148 -2.31 -19.12 1.34
CA SER A 148 -1.29 -19.21 2.38
C SER A 148 -1.75 -18.51 3.68
N CYS A 149 -2.38 -17.34 3.59
CA CYS A 149 -2.96 -16.66 4.75
C CYS A 149 -4.00 -17.55 5.45
N ASP A 150 -4.92 -18.15 4.69
CA ASP A 150 -5.93 -19.07 5.24
C ASP A 150 -5.30 -20.30 5.86
N LYS A 151 -4.35 -20.96 5.18
CA LYS A 151 -3.68 -22.17 5.70
C LYS A 151 -2.94 -21.89 7.00
N ARG A 152 -2.30 -20.72 7.11
CA ARG A 152 -1.49 -20.34 8.27
C ARG A 152 -2.33 -19.64 9.35
N GLN A 153 -3.62 -19.40 9.10
CA GLN A 153 -4.50 -18.63 9.97
C GLN A 153 -3.85 -17.29 10.37
N ILE A 154 -3.33 -16.57 9.37
CA ILE A 154 -2.77 -15.22 9.56
C ILE A 154 -3.61 -14.19 8.81
N PRO A 155 -3.72 -12.94 9.31
CA PRO A 155 -4.44 -11.90 8.62
C PRO A 155 -3.80 -11.61 7.26
N THR A 156 -4.61 -11.17 6.30
CA THR A 156 -4.09 -10.65 5.04
C THR A 156 -3.36 -9.33 5.30
N ILE A 157 -2.11 -9.25 4.86
CA ILE A 157 -1.26 -8.06 5.03
C ILE A 157 -0.89 -7.49 3.65
N MET A 158 -1.12 -6.19 3.46
CA MET A 158 -0.62 -5.45 2.30
C MET A 158 0.03 -4.17 2.80
N CYS A 159 1.17 -3.81 2.23
CA CYS A 159 1.84 -2.56 2.57
C CYS A 159 2.58 -1.99 1.38
N GLY A 160 2.81 -0.69 1.44
CA GLY A 160 3.50 0.04 0.39
C GLY A 160 3.38 1.54 0.59
N TRP A 161 4.22 2.29 -0.12
CA TRP A 161 4.08 3.73 -0.19
C TRP A 161 2.89 4.10 -1.07
N LEU A 162 2.13 5.09 -0.60
CA LEU A 162 1.05 5.73 -1.35
C LEU A 162 1.15 7.24 -1.16
N SER A 163 0.76 7.98 -2.17
CA SER A 163 0.75 9.44 -2.18
C SER A 163 -0.64 9.95 -1.78
N GLU A 164 -0.72 10.76 -0.73
CA GLU A 164 -1.95 11.44 -0.34
C GLU A 164 -2.24 12.59 -1.30
N MET A 165 -3.49 12.69 -1.74
CA MET A 165 -3.93 13.65 -2.74
C MET A 165 -4.87 14.70 -2.15
N ASP A 166 -4.57 15.97 -2.41
CA ASP A 166 -5.50 17.09 -2.26
C ASP A 166 -5.85 17.64 -3.66
N GLY A 167 -7.08 17.36 -4.10
CA GLY A 167 -7.50 17.62 -5.48
C GLY A 167 -6.60 16.87 -6.48
N LYS A 168 -5.80 17.59 -7.26
CA LYS A 168 -4.82 17.02 -8.22
C LYS A 168 -3.38 17.02 -7.69
N ARG A 169 -3.14 17.58 -6.50
CA ARG A 169 -1.82 17.77 -5.92
C ARG A 169 -1.48 16.63 -4.97
N VAL A 170 -0.26 16.14 -5.03
CA VAL A 170 0.29 15.27 -3.97
C VAL A 170 0.71 16.15 -2.80
N VAL A 171 0.19 15.88 -1.61
CA VAL A 171 0.53 16.65 -0.40
C VAL A 171 1.58 15.95 0.46
N ALA A 172 1.57 14.62 0.47
CA ALA A 172 2.53 13.82 1.22
C ALA A 172 2.61 12.40 0.63
N ARG A 173 3.68 11.68 0.95
CA ARG A 173 3.83 10.26 0.61
C ARG A 173 4.21 9.48 1.88
N TYR A 174 3.40 8.51 2.23
CA TYR A 174 3.57 7.73 3.47
C TYR A 174 3.63 6.24 3.19
N PHE A 175 4.16 5.48 4.14
CA PHE A 175 4.11 4.03 4.12
C PHE A 175 2.84 3.54 4.81
N TYR A 176 1.94 2.92 4.04
CA TYR A 176 0.68 2.39 4.56
C TYR A 176 0.78 0.90 4.78
N VAL A 177 0.17 0.42 5.86
CA VAL A 177 0.08 -0.99 6.22
C VAL A 177 -1.38 -1.34 6.45
N LEU A 178 -1.93 -2.18 5.60
CA LEU A 178 -3.25 -2.77 5.75
C LEU A 178 -3.11 -4.17 6.37
N ARG A 179 -3.62 -4.33 7.58
CA ARG A 179 -3.84 -5.63 8.22
C ARG A 179 -5.34 -5.94 8.18
N HIS A 180 -5.71 -6.82 7.26
CA HIS A 180 -7.09 -7.08 6.87
C HIS A 180 -7.81 -5.81 6.40
N LEU A 181 -8.55 -5.14 7.30
CA LEU A 181 -9.22 -3.86 7.05
C LEU A 181 -8.73 -2.75 7.98
N THR A 182 -7.86 -3.04 8.95
CA THR A 182 -7.22 -1.99 9.74
C THR A 182 -6.08 -1.39 8.93
N LEU A 183 -6.18 -0.10 8.63
CA LEU A 183 -5.13 0.66 7.97
C LEU A 183 -4.30 1.39 9.02
N SER A 184 -2.98 1.25 8.91
CA SER A 184 -2.00 1.99 9.69
C SER A 184 -1.09 2.78 8.75
N VAL A 185 -0.49 3.85 9.26
CA VAL A 185 0.36 4.77 8.50
C VAL A 185 1.66 5.03 9.25
N ALA A 186 2.77 5.09 8.51
CA ALA A 186 4.07 5.51 9.02
C ALA A 186 4.71 6.53 8.07
N PRO A 187 5.58 7.44 8.57
CA PRO A 187 6.40 8.29 7.71
C PRO A 187 7.30 7.47 6.78
N ASN A 188 7.80 6.32 7.24
CA ASN A 188 8.64 5.43 6.45
C ASN A 188 8.60 3.97 6.97
N ILE A 189 9.19 3.03 6.21
CA ILE A 189 9.21 1.59 6.50
C ILE A 189 9.98 1.22 7.77
N ASP A 190 10.86 2.09 8.26
CA ASP A 190 11.64 1.87 9.48
C ASP A 190 10.95 2.41 10.75
N ILE A 191 9.83 3.10 10.60
CA ILE A 191 9.09 3.73 11.71
C ILE A 191 7.86 2.88 12.04
N THR A 192 7.62 2.66 13.33
CA THR A 192 6.42 1.92 13.77
C THR A 192 5.17 2.68 13.33
N PRO A 193 4.24 2.05 12.60
CA PRO A 193 3.07 2.74 12.08
C PRO A 193 2.07 3.00 13.20
N GLU A 194 1.35 4.10 13.08
CA GLU A 194 0.20 4.41 13.92
C GLU A 194 -1.06 3.91 13.24
N VAL A 195 -2.02 3.40 14.02
CA VAL A 195 -3.30 2.98 13.45
C VAL A 195 -4.07 4.21 12.98
N TYR A 196 -4.47 4.20 11.72
CA TYR A 196 -5.23 5.29 11.12
C TYR A 196 -6.73 5.11 11.41
N ASP A 197 -7.32 4.03 10.88
CA ASP A 197 -8.73 3.64 11.09
C ASP A 197 -9.04 2.26 10.47
N VAL A 198 -10.28 1.80 10.60
CA VAL A 198 -10.84 0.65 9.88
C VAL A 198 -11.41 1.09 8.54
N VAL A 199 -10.97 0.44 7.46
CA VAL A 199 -11.47 0.62 6.10
C VAL A 199 -12.86 -0.01 5.97
N THR A 200 -13.84 0.78 5.59
CA THR A 200 -15.23 0.36 5.35
C THR A 200 -15.60 0.31 3.87
N GLY A 201 -14.77 0.91 3.01
CA GLY A 201 -14.95 0.83 1.56
C GLY A 201 -13.78 1.35 0.75
N LEU A 202 -13.74 0.96 -0.53
CA LEU A 202 -12.71 1.36 -1.49
C LEU A 202 -13.31 1.54 -2.88
N THR A 203 -13.20 2.74 -3.44
CA THR A 203 -13.61 3.04 -4.82
C THR A 203 -12.46 3.61 -5.63
N ALA A 204 -12.59 3.60 -6.96
CA ALA A 204 -11.72 4.42 -7.78
C ALA A 204 -11.94 5.91 -7.43
N ALA A 205 -10.87 6.71 -7.48
CA ALA A 205 -10.97 8.16 -7.38
C ALA A 205 -11.05 8.80 -8.77
N ALA A 206 -11.41 10.08 -8.84
CA ALA A 206 -11.43 10.82 -10.11
C ALA A 206 -10.02 11.12 -10.63
N GLN A 207 -9.02 11.09 -9.74
CA GLN A 207 -7.62 11.30 -10.04
C GLN A 207 -7.02 10.02 -10.63
N ASP A 208 -6.20 10.19 -11.67
CA ASP A 208 -5.51 9.08 -12.31
C ASP A 208 -4.58 8.36 -11.34
N GLY A 209 -4.55 7.03 -11.41
CA GLY A 209 -3.77 6.19 -10.52
C GLY A 209 -4.22 6.19 -9.05
N ALA A 210 -5.39 6.75 -8.72
CA ALA A 210 -5.82 6.94 -7.34
C ALA A 210 -7.10 6.18 -6.95
N MET A 211 -7.18 5.91 -5.65
CA MET A 211 -8.28 5.22 -4.99
C MET A 211 -8.75 6.03 -3.78
N LYS A 212 -10.05 5.96 -3.51
CA LYS A 212 -10.68 6.61 -2.37
C LYS A 212 -11.00 5.57 -1.31
N PHE A 213 -10.32 5.65 -0.18
CA PHE A 213 -10.59 4.87 1.02
C PHE A 213 -11.70 5.55 1.82
N MET A 214 -12.66 4.76 2.29
CA MET A 214 -13.69 5.16 3.23
C MET A 214 -13.42 4.45 4.55
N PHE A 215 -13.66 5.14 5.66
CA PHE A 215 -13.32 4.66 6.99
C PHE A 215 -14.53 4.70 7.91
N GLU A 216 -14.40 4.06 9.07
CA GLU A 216 -15.45 3.99 10.08
C GLU A 216 -15.64 5.33 10.82
N SER A 217 -14.54 5.97 11.23
CA SER A 217 -14.56 7.18 12.06
C SER A 217 -13.90 8.39 11.40
N ARG A 218 -12.96 8.18 10.48
CA ARG A 218 -12.20 9.22 9.77
C ARG A 218 -12.87 9.64 8.47
N PRO A 219 -12.63 10.89 8.00
CA PRO A 219 -13.05 11.29 6.66
C PRO A 219 -12.36 10.43 5.57
N PRO A 220 -12.94 10.34 4.37
CA PRO A 220 -12.32 9.59 3.28
C PRO A 220 -10.95 10.14 2.88
N LEU A 221 -10.05 9.23 2.50
CA LEU A 221 -8.69 9.56 2.07
C LEU A 221 -8.51 9.19 0.59
N ILE A 222 -7.93 10.07 -0.21
CA ILE A 222 -7.59 9.80 -1.60
C ILE A 222 -6.10 9.47 -1.67
N LEU A 223 -5.80 8.23 -2.01
CA LEU A 223 -4.44 7.70 -2.10
C LEU A 223 -4.12 7.32 -3.54
N ARG A 224 -3.01 7.84 -4.04
CA ARG A 224 -2.48 7.53 -5.36
C ARG A 224 -1.36 6.50 -5.26
N SER A 225 -1.42 5.49 -6.12
CA SER A 225 -0.32 4.54 -6.29
C SER A 225 0.72 5.07 -7.27
N ASP A 226 1.96 4.63 -7.12
CA ASP A 226 3.04 5.05 -8.01
C ASP A 226 3.02 4.28 -9.35
N SER A 227 2.24 3.18 -9.46
CA SER A 227 1.91 2.49 -10.72
C SER A 227 0.49 1.94 -10.80
N PRO A 228 -0.01 1.67 -12.02
CA PRO A 228 -1.27 0.96 -12.24
C PRO A 228 -1.28 -0.47 -11.66
N GLU A 229 -0.16 -1.18 -11.71
CA GLU A 229 -0.04 -2.55 -11.22
C GLU A 229 -0.25 -2.61 -9.70
N LEU A 230 0.40 -1.71 -8.96
CA LEU A 230 0.22 -1.60 -7.51
C LEU A 230 -1.20 -1.15 -7.16
N LEU A 231 -1.78 -0.20 -7.90
CA LEU A 231 -3.17 0.22 -7.73
C LEU A 231 -4.13 -0.98 -7.82
N GLN A 232 -3.94 -1.83 -8.84
CA GLN A 232 -4.77 -3.02 -9.03
C GLN A 232 -4.62 -4.00 -7.87
N ILE A 233 -3.41 -4.22 -7.37
CA ILE A 233 -3.14 -5.09 -6.22
C ILE A 233 -3.87 -4.57 -4.97
N TRP A 234 -3.77 -3.27 -4.68
CA TRP A 234 -4.48 -2.64 -3.56
C TRP A 234 -6.00 -2.84 -3.67
N HIS A 235 -6.58 -2.62 -4.84
CA HIS A 235 -8.00 -2.86 -5.06
C HIS A 235 -8.42 -4.30 -4.81
N VAL A 236 -7.67 -5.27 -5.34
CA VAL A 236 -7.97 -6.69 -5.17
C VAL A 236 -7.88 -7.07 -3.70
N VAL A 237 -6.78 -6.73 -3.02
CA VAL A 237 -6.57 -7.11 -1.61
C VAL A 237 -7.65 -6.53 -0.71
N VAL A 238 -7.93 -5.23 -0.81
CA VAL A 238 -8.92 -4.57 0.05
C VAL A 238 -10.32 -5.14 -0.17
N ARG A 239 -10.73 -5.36 -1.43
CA ARG A 239 -12.03 -5.98 -1.75
C ARG A 239 -12.12 -7.42 -1.25
N THR A 240 -11.05 -8.20 -1.38
CA THR A 240 -11.00 -9.55 -0.81
C THR A 240 -11.17 -9.51 0.72
N CYS A 241 -10.50 -8.59 1.41
CA CYS A 241 -10.68 -8.43 2.85
C CYS A 241 -12.14 -8.07 3.22
N MET A 242 -12.78 -7.15 2.48
CA MET A 242 -14.20 -6.79 2.72
C MET A 242 -15.16 -7.98 2.56
N ASN A 243 -14.89 -8.86 1.60
CA ASN A 243 -15.72 -10.03 1.32
C ASN A 243 -15.40 -11.23 2.23
N GLU A 244 -14.29 -11.18 2.98
CA GLU A 244 -13.84 -12.27 3.84
C GLU A 244 -13.61 -11.81 5.29
N PRO A 245 -14.65 -11.35 6.00
CA PRO A 245 -14.52 -10.82 7.37
C PRO A 245 -13.96 -11.85 8.37
N ARG A 246 -14.10 -13.15 8.07
CA ARG A 246 -13.50 -14.25 8.84
C ARG A 246 -11.95 -14.19 8.93
N ARG A 247 -11.27 -13.40 8.09
CA ARG A 247 -9.82 -13.24 8.19
C ARG A 247 -9.41 -12.19 9.22
N ALA A 248 -10.34 -11.36 9.69
CA ALA A 248 -10.10 -10.38 10.76
C ALA A 248 -9.79 -11.06 12.11
N ILE A 249 -10.35 -12.26 12.33
CA ILE A 249 -10.21 -13.01 13.60
C ILE A 249 -8.93 -13.84 13.68
N TYR A 250 -8.10 -13.85 12.63
CA TYR A 250 -6.82 -14.56 12.59
C TYR A 250 -5.72 -13.86 13.42
N GLY A 251 -6.11 -13.20 14.52
CA GLY A 251 -5.26 -12.43 15.41
C GLY A 251 -4.79 -13.21 16.62
#